data_AF-A0A397SKT1-F1
#
_entry.id   AF-A0A397SKT1-F1
#
_cell.length_a   1.000
_cell.length_b   1.000
_cell.length_c   1.000
_cell.angle_alpha   90.00
_cell.angle_beta   90.00
_cell.angle_gamma   90.00
#
_symmetry.space_group_name_H-M   'P 1'
#
loop_
_entity.id
_entity.type
_entity.pdbx_description
1 polymer ?
#
loop_
_entity_poly.entity_id
_entity_poly.type
_entity_poly.pdbx_seq_one_letter_code
_entity_poly.pdbx_strand_id
1 'polypeptide(L)'
;MTSIHRIKVNFQLWQDRGSKTWNYTSLMEDDKQKVLQFFDLTKIISRRCTAMIRDLWNKFYKLYIKMKKPTTKAEDFQHNAKNWITLFLTPSEGIPNTQGFKKDLYQSNNMTPYIHVLVHHIPEFMAIHQKWD
;
A
#
# COMPACT_ATOMS: atom_id res chain seq x y z
N MET A 1 -17.03 4.87 11.04
CA MET A 1 -17.01 3.40 11.23
C MET A 1 -17.85 2.61 10.22
N THR A 2 -18.67 3.22 9.36
CA THR A 2 -19.58 2.49 8.44
C THR A 2 -18.91 1.81 7.23
N SER A 3 -17.70 2.19 6.85
CA SER A 3 -17.03 1.71 5.62
C SER A 3 -16.40 0.32 5.75
N ILE A 4 -15.86 -0.03 6.93
CA ILE A 4 -15.22 -1.34 7.19
C ILE A 4 -16.25 -2.47 7.30
N HIS A 5 -17.37 -2.22 7.98
CA HIS A 5 -18.45 -3.22 8.08
C HIS A 5 -19.10 -3.53 6.72
N ARG A 6 -19.17 -2.54 5.82
CA ARG A 6 -19.70 -2.74 4.45
C ARG A 6 -18.88 -3.71 3.62
N ILE A 7 -17.57 -3.78 3.85
CA ILE A 7 -16.68 -4.73 3.18
C ILE A 7 -16.51 -6.04 3.95
N LYS A 8 -17.34 -6.28 4.99
CA LYS A 8 -17.34 -7.50 5.81
C LYS A 8 -15.95 -7.81 6.40
N VAL A 9 -15.31 -6.79 6.95
CA VAL A 9 -14.03 -6.87 7.68
C VAL A 9 -14.28 -6.68 9.17
N ASN A 10 -13.75 -7.58 10.00
CA ASN A 10 -13.90 -7.53 11.45
C ASN A 10 -12.73 -6.76 12.09
N PHE A 11 -12.76 -5.43 11.92
CA PHE A 11 -11.77 -4.53 12.49
C PHE A 11 -12.42 -3.50 13.41
N GLN A 12 -11.91 -3.37 14.63
CA GLN A 12 -12.37 -2.38 15.61
C GLN A 12 -11.18 -1.57 16.12
N LEU A 13 -11.43 -0.29 16.38
CA LEU A 13 -10.50 0.66 16.97
C LEU A 13 -11.23 1.33 18.14
N TRP A 14 -10.65 1.28 19.33
CA TRP A 14 -11.23 1.90 20.53
C TRP A 14 -10.15 2.56 21.37
N GLN A 15 -10.53 3.57 22.14
CA GLN A 15 -9.64 4.20 23.10
C GLN A 15 -9.92 3.65 24.49
N ASP A 16 -8.87 3.22 25.19
CA ASP A 16 -8.94 2.88 26.60
C ASP A 16 -9.15 4.17 27.41
N ARG A 17 -10.24 4.20 28.19
CA ARG A 17 -10.64 5.37 28.98
C ARG A 17 -9.69 5.66 30.14
N GLY A 18 -8.97 4.66 30.65
CA GLY A 18 -8.02 4.83 31.75
C GLY A 18 -6.68 5.36 31.28
N SER A 19 -6.12 4.74 30.24
CA SER A 19 -4.76 5.04 29.75
C SER A 19 -4.71 6.07 28.61
N LYS A 20 -5.86 6.43 28.02
CA LYS A 20 -5.98 7.20 26.77
C LYS A 20 -5.28 6.56 25.56
N THR A 21 -4.86 5.30 25.67
CA THR A 21 -4.22 4.56 24.58
C THR A 21 -5.25 4.09 23.57
N TRP A 22 -4.86 4.01 22.31
CA TRP A 22 -5.69 3.45 21.23
C TRP A 22 -5.36 1.97 21.06
N ASN A 23 -6.40 1.14 21.11
CA ASN A 23 -6.33 -0.30 20.93
C ASN A 23 -7.12 -0.70 19.68
N TYR A 24 -6.72 -1.80 19.06
CA TYR A 24 -7.34 -2.29 17.84
C TYR A 24 -7.34 -3.82 17.77
N THR A 25 -8.29 -4.39 17.03
CA THR A 25 -8.25 -5.83 16.70
C THR A 25 -7.25 -6.10 15.57
N SER A 26 -6.66 -7.30 15.56
CA SER A 26 -5.79 -7.72 14.47
C SER A 26 -6.56 -7.80 13.15
N LEU A 27 -5.95 -7.29 12.08
CA LEU A 27 -6.48 -7.42 10.72
C LEU A 27 -5.90 -8.70 10.11
N MET A 28 -6.72 -9.73 9.93
CA MET A 28 -6.31 -11.03 9.37
C MET A 28 -6.02 -10.94 7.86
N GLU A 29 -5.31 -11.91 7.28
CA GLU A 29 -4.82 -11.82 5.88
C GLU A 29 -5.93 -11.48 4.86
N ASP A 30 -7.04 -12.21 4.88
CA ASP A 30 -8.17 -11.94 3.97
C ASP A 30 -8.77 -10.56 4.19
N ASP A 31 -8.84 -10.13 5.44
CA ASP A 31 -9.35 -8.81 5.80
C ASP A 31 -8.39 -7.68 5.38
N LYS A 32 -7.06 -7.91 5.44
CA LYS A 32 -6.06 -6.99 4.86
C LYS A 32 -6.29 -6.81 3.36
N GLN A 33 -6.52 -7.91 2.64
CA GLN A 33 -6.77 -7.86 1.20
C GLN A 33 -8.08 -7.13 0.86
N LYS A 34 -9.16 -7.37 1.63
CA LYS A 34 -10.43 -6.65 1.44
C LYS A 34 -10.28 -5.16 1.70
N VAL A 35 -9.57 -4.77 2.75
CA VAL A 35 -9.30 -3.35 3.04
C VAL A 35 -8.53 -2.72 1.89
N LEU A 36 -7.44 -3.37 1.44
CA LEU A 36 -6.62 -2.87 0.34
C LEU A 36 -7.43 -2.65 -0.95
N GLN A 37 -8.34 -3.57 -1.28
CA GLN A 37 -9.12 -3.49 -2.52
C GLN A 37 -10.35 -2.59 -2.43
N PHE A 38 -11.11 -2.68 -1.35
CA PHE A 38 -12.50 -2.21 -1.33
C PHE A 38 -12.78 -1.09 -0.32
N PHE A 39 -11.84 -0.78 0.58
CA PHE A 39 -12.10 0.25 1.57
C PHE A 39 -12.27 1.64 0.93
N ASP A 40 -13.35 2.34 1.25
CA ASP A 40 -13.60 3.68 0.72
C ASP A 40 -12.67 4.72 1.36
N LEU A 41 -11.59 5.06 0.65
CA LEU A 41 -10.56 6.02 1.08
C LEU A 41 -11.11 7.45 1.26
N THR A 42 -12.22 7.81 0.62
CA THR A 42 -12.83 9.15 0.78
C THR A 42 -13.31 9.41 2.21
N LYS A 43 -13.38 8.36 3.03
CA LYS A 43 -13.80 8.42 4.43
C LYS A 43 -12.71 8.90 5.39
N ILE A 44 -11.46 8.90 4.95
CA ILE A 44 -10.30 9.24 5.80
C ILE A 44 -9.30 10.17 5.10
N ILE A 45 -9.29 10.23 3.77
CA ILE A 45 -8.35 11.03 2.98
C ILE A 45 -9.15 12.07 2.17
N SER A 46 -8.56 13.24 1.98
CA SER A 46 -9.16 14.29 1.15
C SER A 46 -9.37 13.80 -0.29
N ARG A 47 -10.41 14.32 -0.96
CA ARG A 47 -10.72 13.94 -2.35
C ARG A 47 -9.52 14.12 -3.29
N ARG A 48 -8.72 15.16 -3.06
CA ARG A 48 -7.52 15.48 -3.86
C ARG A 48 -6.49 14.35 -3.90
N CYS A 49 -6.23 13.71 -2.76
CA CYS A 49 -5.21 12.66 -2.66
C CYS A 49 -5.79 11.24 -2.83
N THR A 50 -7.11 11.10 -2.78
CA THR A 50 -7.80 9.80 -2.81
C THR A 50 -7.45 9.00 -4.06
N ALA A 51 -7.44 9.63 -5.24
CA ALA A 51 -7.13 8.94 -6.50
C ALA A 51 -5.70 8.39 -6.53
N MET A 52 -4.72 9.17 -6.07
CA MET A 52 -3.32 8.76 -6.01
C MET A 52 -3.11 7.61 -5.01
N ILE A 53 -3.70 7.70 -3.82
CA ILE A 53 -3.59 6.63 -2.82
C ILE A 53 -4.29 5.36 -3.29
N ARG A 54 -5.44 5.49 -3.96
CA ARG A 54 -6.13 4.36 -4.59
C ARG A 54 -5.26 3.68 -5.64
N ASP A 55 -4.62 4.45 -6.52
CA ASP A 55 -3.71 3.89 -7.53
C ASP A 55 -2.51 3.19 -6.88
N LEU A 56 -1.92 3.79 -5.84
CA LEU A 56 -0.86 3.18 -5.05
C LEU A 56 -1.28 1.83 -4.45
N TRP A 57 -2.46 1.77 -3.81
CA TRP A 57 -3.01 0.55 -3.20
C TRP A 57 -3.31 -0.52 -4.25
N ASN A 58 -3.86 -0.11 -5.40
CA ASN A 58 -4.17 -1.02 -6.50
C ASN A 58 -2.91 -1.61 -7.12
N LYS A 59 -1.85 -0.81 -7.33
CA LYS A 59 -0.56 -1.28 -7.83
C LYS A 59 0.15 -2.18 -6.82
N PHE A 60 0.07 -1.86 -5.52
CA PHE A 60 0.58 -2.75 -4.47
C PHE A 60 -0.15 -4.11 -4.47
N TYR A 61 -1.48 -4.10 -4.57
CA TYR A 61 -2.26 -5.33 -4.67
C TYR A 61 -1.88 -6.17 -5.90
N LYS A 62 -1.65 -5.53 -7.05
CA LYS A 62 -1.15 -6.22 -8.25
C LYS A 62 0.20 -6.88 -8.02
N LEU A 63 1.13 -6.23 -7.29
CA LEU A 63 2.41 -6.84 -6.91
C LEU A 63 2.18 -8.05 -6.00
N TYR A 64 1.35 -7.93 -4.98
CA TYR A 64 1.00 -9.04 -4.08
C TYR A 64 0.47 -10.26 -4.85
N ILE A 65 -0.47 -10.05 -5.78
CA ILE A 65 -1.02 -11.13 -6.62
C ILE A 65 0.05 -11.72 -7.55
N LYS A 66 0.91 -10.89 -8.15
CA LYS A 66 2.00 -11.36 -9.01
C LYS A 66 3.01 -12.20 -8.22
N MET A 67 3.34 -11.79 -7.00
CA MET A 67 4.28 -12.51 -6.13
C MET A 67 3.81 -13.94 -5.81
N LYS A 68 2.50 -14.15 -5.68
CA LYS A 68 1.91 -15.47 -5.42
C LYS A 68 1.73 -16.34 -6.67
N LYS A 69 2.01 -15.82 -7.87
CA LYS A 69 1.83 -16.55 -9.13
C LYS A 69 3.15 -17.16 -9.59
N PRO A 70 3.26 -18.50 -9.71
CA PRO A 70 4.49 -19.16 -10.16
C PRO A 70 4.97 -18.71 -11.54
N THR A 71 4.04 -18.32 -12.41
CA THR A 71 4.31 -17.90 -13.79
C THR A 71 4.78 -16.45 -13.94
N THR A 72 4.85 -15.68 -12.85
CA THR A 72 5.29 -14.28 -12.89
C THR A 72 6.80 -14.21 -13.15
N LYS A 73 7.22 -13.66 -14.29
CA LYS A 73 8.65 -13.45 -14.56
C LYS A 73 9.27 -12.43 -13.62
N ALA A 74 10.51 -12.69 -13.20
CA ALA A 74 11.28 -11.80 -12.34
C ALA A 74 11.42 -10.38 -12.93
N GLU A 75 11.69 -10.25 -14.24
CA GLU A 75 11.84 -8.93 -14.87
C GLU A 75 10.53 -8.13 -14.84
N ASP A 76 9.41 -8.80 -15.13
CA ASP A 76 8.08 -8.19 -15.07
C ASP A 76 7.76 -7.74 -13.65
N PHE A 77 8.07 -8.56 -12.64
CA PHE A 77 7.87 -8.18 -11.25
C PHE A 77 8.71 -6.97 -10.88
N GLN A 78 10.01 -6.98 -11.19
CA GLN A 78 10.93 -5.88 -10.91
C GLN A 78 10.46 -4.56 -11.55
N HIS A 79 10.04 -4.61 -12.81
CA HIS A 79 9.53 -3.42 -13.51
C HIS A 79 8.31 -2.84 -12.79
N ASN A 80 7.36 -3.69 -12.38
CA ASN A 80 6.18 -3.23 -11.66
C ASN A 80 6.51 -2.72 -10.25
N ALA A 81 7.47 -3.34 -9.56
CA ALA A 81 7.90 -2.92 -8.24
C ALA A 81 8.59 -1.55 -8.28
N LYS A 82 9.45 -1.32 -9.29
CA LYS A 82 10.08 -0.01 -9.58
C LYS A 82 9.03 1.05 -9.89
N ASN A 83 8.04 0.75 -10.73
CA ASN A 83 6.95 1.69 -11.01
C ASN A 83 6.12 2.03 -9.76
N TRP A 84 5.90 1.04 -8.89
CA TRP A 84 5.17 1.25 -7.65
C TRP A 84 5.95 2.12 -6.64
N ILE A 85 7.25 1.89 -6.45
CA ILE A 85 8.07 2.71 -5.54
C ILE A 85 8.24 4.14 -6.06
N THR A 86 8.31 4.34 -7.38
CA THR A 86 8.28 5.69 -7.97
C THR A 86 6.98 6.43 -7.63
N LEU A 87 5.84 5.75 -7.70
CA LEU A 87 4.56 6.34 -7.28
C LEU A 87 4.54 6.62 -5.76
N PHE A 88 5.07 5.71 -4.95
CA PHE A 88 5.18 5.90 -3.50
C PHE A 88 5.98 7.16 -3.16
N LEU A 89 7.10 7.39 -3.86
CA LEU A 89 8.01 8.51 -3.69
C LEU A 89 7.61 9.76 -4.51
N THR A 90 6.36 9.88 -4.96
CA THR A 90 5.91 11.04 -5.73
C THR A 90 6.19 12.33 -4.96
N PRO A 91 7.04 13.24 -5.47
CA PRO A 91 7.41 14.46 -4.77
C PRO A 91 6.26 15.48 -4.76
N SER A 92 6.40 16.50 -3.93
CA SER A 92 5.50 17.65 -3.99
C SER A 92 5.72 18.42 -5.30
N GLU A 93 4.66 18.95 -5.89
CA GLU A 93 4.72 19.81 -7.07
C GLU A 93 4.18 21.21 -6.72
N GLY A 94 4.85 22.26 -7.20
CA GLY A 94 4.42 23.65 -7.02
C GLY A 94 4.90 24.32 -5.73
N ILE A 95 4.51 25.57 -5.54
CA ILE A 95 4.96 26.42 -4.41
C ILE A 95 4.08 26.13 -3.19
N PRO A 96 4.65 25.82 -2.00
CA PRO A 96 3.87 25.63 -0.79
C PRO A 96 2.88 26.77 -0.53
N ASN A 97 1.69 26.43 -0.02
CA ASN A 97 0.61 27.37 0.29
C ASN A 97 0.00 28.11 -0.93
N THR A 98 0.21 27.61 -2.15
CA THR A 98 -0.46 28.13 -3.36
C THR A 98 -1.53 27.16 -3.88
N GLN A 99 -2.46 27.67 -4.70
CA GLN A 99 -3.56 26.88 -5.27
C GLN A 99 -3.08 25.71 -6.15
N GLY A 100 -1.87 25.80 -6.71
CA GLY A 100 -1.25 24.75 -7.53
C GLY A 100 -0.44 23.71 -6.76
N PHE A 101 -0.27 23.85 -5.44
CA PHE A 101 0.58 22.96 -4.65
C PHE A 101 0.00 21.54 -4.55
N LYS A 102 0.66 20.54 -5.11
CA LYS A 102 0.39 19.13 -4.84
C LYS A 102 1.38 18.63 -3.80
N LYS A 103 0.87 18.10 -2.71
CA LYS A 103 1.70 17.53 -1.65
C LYS A 103 2.24 16.17 -2.09
N ASP A 104 3.46 15.86 -1.65
CA ASP A 104 4.09 14.55 -1.76
C ASP A 104 3.22 13.43 -1.18
N LEU A 105 3.41 12.21 -1.69
CA LEU A 105 2.65 11.05 -1.22
C LEU A 105 3.31 10.46 0.04
N TYR A 106 4.53 9.95 -0.13
CA TYR A 106 5.40 9.50 0.95
C TYR A 106 6.85 9.90 0.67
N GLN A 107 7.61 10.11 1.75
CA GLN A 107 9.03 10.45 1.69
C GLN A 107 9.89 9.19 1.79
N SER A 108 11.15 9.28 1.38
CA SER A 108 12.11 8.17 1.51
C SER A 108 12.25 7.66 2.94
N ASN A 109 12.11 8.54 3.94
CA ASN A 109 12.14 8.17 5.37
C ASN A 109 10.95 7.30 5.81
N ASN A 110 9.89 7.22 5.00
CA ASN A 110 8.74 6.34 5.25
C ASN A 110 8.95 4.93 4.67
N MET A 111 10.09 4.67 4.03
CA MET A 111 10.42 3.36 3.47
C MET A 111 10.75 2.38 4.60
N THR A 112 9.96 1.32 4.71
CA THR A 112 10.22 0.25 5.67
C THR A 112 11.18 -0.78 5.08
N PRO A 113 11.88 -1.59 5.91
CA PRO A 113 12.69 -2.69 5.43
C PRO A 113 11.93 -3.66 4.51
N TYR A 114 10.64 -3.88 4.76
CA TYR A 114 9.79 -4.72 3.90
C TYR A 114 9.56 -4.14 2.51
N ILE A 115 9.48 -2.81 2.38
CA ILE A 115 9.40 -2.14 1.07
C ILE A 115 10.71 -2.34 0.31
N HIS A 116 11.85 -2.17 0.98
CA HIS A 116 13.15 -2.42 0.38
C HIS A 116 13.27 -3.87 -0.14
N VAL A 117 12.90 -4.85 0.68
CA VAL A 117 12.87 -6.28 0.29
C VAL A 117 11.95 -6.52 -0.89
N LEU A 118 10.73 -5.98 -0.87
CA LEU A 118 9.77 -6.13 -1.96
C LEU A 118 10.32 -5.65 -3.31
N VAL A 119 11.00 -4.50 -3.32
CA VAL A 119 11.43 -3.84 -4.56
C VAL A 119 12.75 -4.41 -5.07
N HIS A 120 13.69 -4.70 -4.17
CA HIS A 120 15.05 -5.05 -4.55
C HIS A 120 15.32 -6.56 -4.50
N HIS A 121 14.81 -7.26 -3.48
CA HIS A 121 15.20 -8.65 -3.21
C HIS A 121 14.21 -9.68 -3.76
N ILE A 122 12.91 -9.41 -3.76
CA ILE A 122 11.91 -10.36 -4.31
C ILE A 122 12.16 -10.71 -5.78
N PRO A 123 12.46 -9.77 -6.70
CA PRO A 123 12.79 -10.13 -8.08
C PRO A 123 14.06 -10.99 -8.20
N GLU A 124 15.06 -10.76 -7.34
CA GLU A 124 16.29 -11.57 -7.30
C GLU A 124 15.96 -13.02 -6.88
N PHE A 125 15.18 -13.18 -5.81
CA PHE A 125 14.71 -14.50 -5.38
C PHE A 125 13.92 -15.21 -6.49
N MET A 126 13.01 -14.51 -7.17
CA MET A 126 12.26 -15.09 -8.29
C MET A 126 13.21 -15.58 -9.40
N ALA A 127 14.21 -14.78 -9.79
CA ALA A 127 15.15 -15.13 -10.85
C ALA A 127 16.05 -16.32 -10.49
N ILE A 128 16.42 -16.46 -9.20
CA ILE A 128 17.22 -17.59 -8.71
C ILE A 128 16.38 -18.87 -8.71
N HIS A 129 15.15 -18.80 -8.20
CA HIS A 129 14.32 -19.99 -7.97
C HIS A 129 13.48 -20.43 -9.18
N GLN A 130 13.19 -19.55 -10.15
CA GLN A 130 12.50 -19.94 -11.40
C GLN A 130 13.32 -20.84 -12.33
N LYS A 131 14.63 -20.94 -12.11
CA LYS A 131 15.53 -21.77 -12.95
C LYS A 131 15.65 -23.22 -12.47
N TRP A 132 14.98 -23.56 -11.36
CA TRP A 132 15.15 -24.83 -10.66
C TRP A 132 13.88 -25.69 -10.67
N ASP A 133 12.87 -25.29 -11.47
CA ASP A 133 11.75 -26.14 -11.90
C ASP A 133 12.12 -26.90 -13.18
#